data_AF-A0A5T0UIK6-F1
#
_entry.id   AF-A0A5T0UIK6-F1
#
_cell.length_a   1.000
_cell.length_b   1.000
_cell.length_c   1.000
_cell.angle_alpha   90.00
_cell.angle_beta   90.00
_cell.angle_gamma   90.00
#
_symmetry.space_group_name_H-M   'P 1'
#
loop_
_entity.id
_entity.type
_entity.pdbx_description
1 polymer ?
#
loop_
_entity_poly.entity_id
_entity_poly.type
_entity_poly.pdbx_seq_one_letter_code
_entity_poly.pdbx_strand_id
1 'polypeptide(L)'
;QFGMIIGNILTYPFWWALGASVALIVATLGVIALAFIFELSEYRLEINRIMLNQQLLKTSYIPLKLNAGGSMAFMFGLTMLMLPQALFQLLAEYFPGNKILLWLVSNSSSTEFFGVTVYNIV
;
A
#
# COMPACT_ATOMS: atom_id res chain seq x y z
N GLN A 1 46.48 -17.65 -4.71
CA GLN A 1 46.16 -16.84 -3.51
C GLN A 1 45.15 -15.72 -3.81
N PHE A 2 45.22 -15.02 -4.95
CA PHE A 2 44.23 -13.99 -5.33
C PHE A 2 42.78 -14.47 -5.45
N GLY A 3 42.51 -15.64 -6.04
CA GLY A 3 41.13 -16.17 -6.15
C GLY A 3 40.47 -16.53 -4.81
N MET A 4 41.27 -16.90 -3.81
CA MET A 4 40.79 -17.24 -2.46
C MET A 4 40.43 -15.98 -1.64
N ILE A 5 41.14 -14.88 -1.90
CA ILE A 5 40.87 -13.57 -1.31
C ILE A 5 39.55 -13.01 -1.87
N ILE A 6 39.30 -13.15 -3.18
CA ILE A 6 38.05 -12.68 -3.82
C ILE A 6 36.84 -13.45 -3.28
N GLY A 7 36.96 -14.78 -3.10
CA GLY A 7 35.91 -15.58 -2.48
C GLY A 7 35.60 -15.16 -1.04
N ASN A 8 36.63 -14.94 -0.21
CA ASN A 8 36.44 -14.46 1.16
C ASN A 8 35.85 -13.04 1.23
N ILE A 9 36.18 -12.17 0.28
CA ILE A 9 35.62 -10.81 0.20
C ILE A 9 34.10 -10.86 -0.07
N LEU A 10 33.66 -11.69 -1.01
CA LEU A 10 32.24 -11.85 -1.36
C LEU A 10 31.40 -12.52 -0.25
N THR A 11 32.03 -13.23 0.68
CA THR A 11 31.34 -13.95 1.76
C THR A 11 31.22 -13.11 3.05
N TYR A 12 31.81 -11.90 3.11
CA TYR A 12 31.59 -11.02 4.25
C TYR A 12 30.13 -10.53 4.29
N PRO A 13 29.52 -10.41 5.50
CA PRO A 13 28.14 -9.95 5.68
C PRO A 13 27.90 -8.54 5.11
N PHE A 14 28.97 -7.76 4.94
CA PHE A 14 28.93 -6.43 4.35
C PHE A 14 28.46 -6.41 2.89
N TRP A 15 28.96 -7.31 2.04
CA TRP A 15 28.61 -7.31 0.60
C TRP A 15 27.20 -7.85 0.36
N TRP A 16 26.75 -8.82 1.16
CA TRP A 16 25.36 -9.26 1.17
C TRP A 16 24.41 -8.16 1.65
N ALA A 17 24.79 -7.40 2.68
CA ALA A 17 24.00 -6.26 3.15
C ALA A 17 23.91 -5.14 2.09
N LEU A 18 24.99 -4.85 1.37
CA LEU A 18 24.98 -3.90 0.24
C LEU A 18 24.12 -4.40 -0.92
N GLY A 19 24.20 -5.69 -1.26
CA GLY A 19 23.33 -6.28 -2.28
C GLY A 19 21.85 -6.20 -1.90
N ALA A 20 21.52 -6.52 -0.64
CA ALA A 20 20.15 -6.47 -0.14
C ALA A 20 19.59 -5.04 -0.11
N SER A 21 20.39 -4.04 0.29
CA SER A 21 19.94 -2.65 0.30
C SER A 21 19.69 -2.11 -1.10
N VAL A 22 20.57 -2.41 -2.07
CA VAL A 22 20.37 -2.04 -3.48
C VAL A 22 19.12 -2.72 -4.05
N ALA A 23 18.90 -4.00 -3.74
CA ALA A 23 17.70 -4.71 -4.18
C ALA A 23 16.41 -4.08 -3.61
N LEU A 24 16.40 -3.68 -2.34
CA LEU A 24 15.27 -2.97 -1.73
C LEU A 24 15.02 -1.60 -2.38
N ILE A 25 16.08 -0.86 -2.71
CA ILE A 25 15.94 0.43 -3.41
C ILE A 25 15.34 0.23 -4.79
N VAL A 26 15.81 -0.76 -5.55
CA VAL A 26 15.24 -1.05 -6.89
C VAL A 26 13.79 -1.52 -6.78
N ALA A 27 13.47 -2.38 -5.81
CA ALA A 27 12.10 -2.85 -5.59
C ALA A 27 11.16 -1.69 -5.23
N THR A 28 11.57 -0.80 -4.33
CA THR A 28 10.76 0.36 -3.94
C THR A 28 10.54 1.33 -5.11
N LEU A 29 11.58 1.61 -5.90
CA LEU A 29 11.43 2.41 -7.12
C LEU A 29 10.49 1.74 -8.14
N GLY A 30 10.54 0.42 -8.28
CA GLY A 30 9.63 -0.34 -9.13
C GLY A 30 8.17 -0.22 -8.70
N VAL A 31 7.90 -0.32 -7.40
CA VAL A 31 6.54 -0.14 -6.85
C VAL A 31 6.04 1.30 -7.05
N ILE A 32 6.90 2.29 -6.84
CA ILE A 32 6.55 3.71 -7.08
C ILE A 32 6.22 3.93 -8.56
N ALA A 33 7.03 3.40 -9.49
CA ALA A 33 6.77 3.52 -10.92
C ALA A 33 5.44 2.89 -11.32
N LEU A 34 5.11 1.71 -10.77
CA LEU A 34 3.81 1.07 -10.98
C LEU A 34 2.67 1.95 -10.45
N ALA A 35 2.80 2.50 -9.25
CA ALA A 35 1.80 3.40 -8.68
C ALA A 35 1.53 4.61 -9.59
N PHE A 36 2.57 5.23 -10.14
CA PHE A 36 2.44 6.33 -11.10
C PHE A 36 1.69 5.91 -12.38
N ILE A 37 1.96 4.73 -12.92
CA ILE A 37 1.26 4.22 -14.11
C ILE A 37 -0.24 4.06 -13.83
N PHE A 38 -0.60 3.47 -12.69
CA PHE A 38 -1.99 3.32 -12.28
C PHE A 38 -2.68 4.66 -12.03
N GLU A 39 -1.98 5.64 -11.47
CA GLU A 39 -2.54 6.96 -11.21
C GLU A 39 -2.79 7.77 -12.49
N LEU A 40 -1.90 7.65 -13.48
CA LEU A 40 -2.04 8.35 -14.77
C LEU A 40 -2.96 7.64 -15.76
N SER A 41 -3.30 6.37 -15.50
CA SER A 41 -4.19 5.62 -16.35
C SER A 41 -5.64 6.12 -16.22
N GLU A 42 -6.10 6.79 -17.27
CA GLU A 42 -7.47 7.28 -17.40
C GLU A 42 -8.13 6.60 -18.59
N TYR A 43 -9.29 5.99 -18.35
CA TYR A 43 -10.14 5.44 -19.39
C TYR A 43 -11.01 6.54 -19.99
N ARG A 44 -10.89 6.80 -21.30
CA ARG A 44 -11.58 7.90 -21.98
C ARG A 44 -12.81 7.38 -22.72
N LEU A 45 -13.99 7.78 -22.27
CA LEU A 45 -15.26 7.51 -22.95
C LEU A 45 -15.63 8.69 -23.84
N GLU A 46 -15.70 8.47 -25.15
CA GLU A 46 -16.12 9.50 -26.11
C GLU A 46 -17.63 9.73 -26.03
N ILE A 47 -18.07 11.01 -26.03
CA ILE A 47 -19.49 11.37 -25.96
C ILE A 47 -19.87 12.26 -27.12
N ASN A 48 -20.92 11.86 -27.83
CA ASN A 48 -21.51 12.66 -28.89
C ASN A 48 -22.68 13.48 -28.35
N ARG A 49 -22.50 14.81 -28.23
CA ARG A 49 -23.56 15.73 -27.78
C ARG A 49 -24.43 16.16 -28.96
N ILE A 50 -25.61 15.57 -29.10
CA ILE A 50 -26.56 15.78 -30.21
C ILE A 50 -27.01 17.24 -30.48
N MET A 51 -26.68 18.22 -29.64
CA MET A 51 -27.09 19.64 -29.78
C MET A 51 -25.95 20.65 -30.01
N LEU A 52 -24.69 20.23 -30.19
CA LEU A 52 -23.56 21.15 -30.44
C LEU A 52 -22.98 21.02 -31.86
N ASN A 53 -22.59 22.16 -32.43
CA ASN A 53 -21.99 22.27 -33.77
C ASN A 53 -20.69 21.45 -33.87
N GLN A 54 -20.46 20.81 -35.03
CA GLN A 54 -19.55 19.68 -35.26
C GLN A 54 -18.06 19.89 -34.89
N GLN A 55 -17.62 21.14 -34.69
CA GLN A 55 -16.25 21.48 -34.30
C GLN A 55 -15.95 21.28 -32.81
N LEU A 56 -16.97 21.30 -31.94
CA LEU A 56 -16.84 21.03 -30.48
C LEU A 56 -17.13 19.56 -30.11
N LEU A 57 -17.61 18.76 -31.08
CA LEU A 57 -17.90 17.34 -30.90
C LEU A 57 -16.65 16.44 -30.95
N LYS A 58 -15.58 16.88 -31.60
CA LYS A 58 -14.43 16.02 -31.90
C LYS A 58 -13.51 15.72 -30.71
N THR A 59 -13.75 16.33 -29.54
CA THR A 59 -12.82 16.26 -28.40
C THR A 59 -13.50 16.04 -27.05
N SER A 60 -14.82 15.87 -27.00
CA SER A 60 -15.51 15.68 -25.71
C SER A 60 -15.42 14.21 -25.28
N TYR A 61 -14.54 13.94 -24.32
CA TYR A 61 -14.47 12.66 -23.62
C TYR A 61 -14.72 12.86 -22.13
N ILE A 62 -15.27 11.84 -21.47
CA ILE A 62 -15.28 11.74 -20.01
C ILE A 62 -14.05 10.91 -19.61
N PRO A 63 -13.10 11.48 -18.84
CA PRO A 63 -12.05 10.70 -18.20
C PRO A 63 -12.62 9.95 -17.00
N LEU A 64 -12.57 8.63 -17.04
CA LEU A 64 -12.77 7.76 -15.89
C LEU A 64 -11.41 7.32 -15.37
N LYS A 65 -11.02 7.81 -14.19
CA LYS A 65 -9.80 7.35 -13.53
C LYS A 65 -9.99 5.89 -13.10
N LEU A 66 -8.96 5.06 -13.25
CA LEU A 66 -9.03 3.67 -12.79
C LEU A 66 -9.20 3.59 -11.25
N ASN A 67 -8.76 4.61 -10.51
CA ASN A 67 -8.97 4.73 -9.06
C ASN A 67 -10.20 5.61 -8.73
N ALA A 68 -11.42 5.15 -9.03
CA ALA A 68 -12.64 5.95 -8.83
C ALA A 68 -12.78 6.62 -7.43
N GLY A 69 -12.22 6.03 -6.37
CA GLY A 69 -12.17 6.61 -5.01
C GLY A 69 -10.81 7.22 -4.59
N GLY A 70 -9.83 7.26 -5.49
CA GLY A 70 -8.46 7.67 -5.22
C GLY A 70 -7.80 6.87 -4.09
N SER A 71 -6.82 7.48 -3.43
CA SER A 71 -6.18 6.94 -2.21
C SER A 71 -7.02 7.15 -0.95
N MET A 72 -8.18 7.82 -1.04
CA MET A 72 -8.99 8.15 0.14
C MET A 72 -9.65 6.93 0.75
N ALA A 73 -10.17 6.00 -0.07
CA ALA A 73 -10.78 4.76 0.45
C ALA A 73 -9.78 3.95 1.29
N PHE A 74 -8.53 3.87 0.85
CA PHE A 74 -7.44 3.23 1.59
C PHE A 74 -7.16 3.91 2.93
N MET A 75 -7.11 5.25 2.95
CA MET A 75 -6.91 6.00 4.20
C MET A 75 -8.05 5.77 5.19
N PHE A 76 -9.30 5.78 4.74
CA PHE A 76 -10.44 5.49 5.61
C PHE A 76 -10.44 4.05 6.13
N GLY A 77 -10.14 3.06 5.29
CA GLY A 77 -10.00 1.65 5.70
C GLY A 77 -8.96 1.45 6.79
N LEU A 78 -7.79 2.09 6.67
CA LEU A 78 -6.76 2.08 7.71
C LEU A 78 -7.25 2.70 9.02
N THR A 79 -7.90 3.86 8.98
CA THR A 79 -8.41 4.50 10.20
C THR A 79 -9.49 3.66 10.88
N MET A 80 -10.38 3.02 10.10
CA MET A 80 -11.40 2.09 10.61
C MET A 80 -10.79 0.89 11.32
N LEU A 81 -9.64 0.41 10.87
CA LEU A 81 -8.90 -0.68 11.52
C LEU A 81 -8.13 -0.21 12.77
N MET A 82 -7.48 0.95 12.71
CA MET A 82 -6.65 1.45 13.83
C MET A 82 -7.48 2.00 14.98
N LEU A 83 -8.68 2.53 14.72
CA LEU A 83 -9.57 3.07 15.74
C LEU A 83 -9.95 2.05 16.82
N PRO A 84 -10.47 0.84 16.50
CA PRO A 84 -10.76 -0.17 17.51
C PRO A 84 -9.49 -0.63 18.23
N GLN A 85 -8.36 -0.75 17.54
CA GLN A 85 -7.08 -1.10 18.17
C GLN A 85 -6.66 -0.06 19.22
N ALA A 86 -6.76 1.23 18.90
CA ALA A 86 -6.44 2.32 19.81
C ALA A 86 -7.41 2.38 21.01
N LEU A 87 -8.70 2.11 20.79
CA LEU A 87 -9.68 1.98 21.87
C LEU A 87 -9.32 0.82 22.80
N PHE A 88 -8.99 -0.36 22.27
CA PHE A 88 -8.63 -1.51 23.09
C PHE A 88 -7.33 -1.28 23.87
N GLN A 89 -6.35 -0.58 23.29
CA GLN A 89 -5.12 -0.19 23.99
C GLN A 89 -5.44 0.73 25.18
N LEU A 90 -6.25 1.77 24.97
CA LEU A 90 -6.67 2.66 26.06
C LEU A 90 -7.42 1.89 27.15
N LEU A 91 -8.37 1.03 26.78
CA LEU A 91 -9.12 0.24 27.76
C LEU A 91 -8.24 -0.76 28.51
N ALA A 92 -7.19 -1.31 27.88
CA ALA A 92 -6.25 -2.21 28.52
C ALA A 92 -5.38 -1.51 29.58
N GLU A 93 -5.05 -0.23 29.38
CA GLU A 93 -4.34 0.59 30.39
C GLU A 93 -5.19 0.81 31.65
N TYR A 94 -6.51 1.01 31.50
CA TYR A 94 -7.42 1.18 32.64
C TYR A 94 -7.83 -0.14 33.31
N PHE A 95 -7.83 -1.26 32.58
CA PHE A 95 -8.25 -2.58 33.10
C PHE A 95 -7.23 -3.69 32.78
N PRO A 96 -6.07 -3.71 33.46
CA PRO A 96 -4.97 -4.64 33.16
C PRO A 96 -5.27 -6.12 33.48
N GLY A 97 -6.42 -6.44 34.07
CA GLY A 97 -6.80 -7.80 34.48
C GLY A 97 -7.59 -8.61 33.45
N ASN A 98 -8.02 -8.01 32.33
CA ASN A 98 -8.92 -8.68 31.40
C ASN A 98 -8.15 -9.34 30.24
N LYS A 99 -7.98 -10.67 30.33
CA LYS A 99 -7.29 -11.49 29.31
C LYS A 99 -7.89 -11.35 27.91
N ILE A 100 -9.19 -11.05 27.82
CA ILE A 100 -9.90 -10.89 26.55
C ILE A 100 -9.46 -9.60 25.87
N LEU A 101 -9.28 -8.50 26.61
CA LEU A 101 -8.78 -7.24 26.06
C LEU A 101 -7.35 -7.37 25.56
N LEU A 102 -6.48 -8.05 26.33
CA LEU A 102 -5.09 -8.29 25.92
C LEU A 102 -5.00 -9.15 24.65
N TRP A 103 -5.87 -10.16 24.51
CA TRP A 103 -5.97 -10.98 23.30
C TRP A 103 -6.47 -10.18 22.09
N LEU A 104 -7.45 -9.29 22.29
CA LEU A 104 -7.95 -8.40 21.23
C LEU A 104 -6.88 -7.41 20.76
N VAL A 105 -6.09 -6.83 21.68
CA VAL A 105 -5.01 -5.92 21.32
C VAL A 105 -3.90 -6.63 20.54
N SER A 106 -3.51 -7.85 20.92
CA SER A 106 -2.46 -8.58 20.19
C SER A 106 -2.90 -8.98 18.79
N ASN A 107 -4.14 -9.46 18.65
CA ASN A 107 -4.64 -10.02 17.38
C ASN A 107 -5.23 -8.99 16.43
N SER A 108 -5.55 -7.78 16.93
CA SER A 108 -6.02 -6.66 16.11
C SER A 108 -4.85 -5.90 15.45
N SER A 109 -3.60 -6.30 15.69
CA SER A 109 -2.45 -5.68 15.03
C SER A 109 -2.42 -6.06 13.54
N SER A 110 -2.04 -5.12 12.67
CA SER A 110 -1.89 -5.32 11.22
C SER A 110 -0.77 -6.29 10.83
N THR A 111 -0.12 -6.90 11.82
CA THR A 111 0.98 -7.86 11.67
C THR A 111 0.50 -9.30 11.91
N GLU A 112 -0.64 -9.47 12.57
CA GLU A 112 -1.28 -10.76 12.82
C GLU A 112 -2.26 -11.11 11.70
N PHE A 113 -2.39 -12.41 11.42
CA PHE A 113 -3.20 -12.94 10.31
C PHE A 113 -4.67 -12.45 10.36
N PHE A 114 -5.22 -12.31 11.57
CA PHE A 114 -6.59 -11.83 11.78
C PHE A 114 -6.75 -10.37 11.37
N GLY A 115 -5.85 -9.48 11.79
CA GLY A 115 -5.89 -8.06 11.45
C GLY A 115 -5.76 -7.79 9.94
N VAL A 116 -4.88 -8.52 9.25
CA VAL A 116 -4.69 -8.40 7.80
C VAL A 116 -5.93 -8.86 7.02
N THR A 117 -6.59 -9.92 7.49
CA THR A 117 -7.80 -10.45 6.84
C THR A 117 -8.96 -9.46 6.97
N VAL A 118 -9.16 -8.90 8.17
CA VAL A 118 -10.19 -7.86 8.39
C VAL A 118 -9.91 -6.63 7.53
N TYR A 119 -8.64 -6.20 7.44
CA TYR A 119 -8.26 -5.07 6.58
C TYR A 119 -8.58 -5.28 5.10
N ASN A 120 -8.35 -6.47 4.54
CA ASN A 120 -8.62 -6.72 3.12
C ASN A 120 -10.12 -6.88 2.78
N ILE A 121 -10.96 -7.14 3.77
CA ILE A 121 -12.42 -7.29 3.59
C ILE A 121 -13.13 -5.94 3.64
N VAL A 122 -12.59 -4.98 4.41
CA VAL A 122 -13.10 -3.61 4.55
C VAL A 122 -12.72 -2.75 3.35
#